data_AF-A0A437R5D9-F1
#
_entry.id   AF-A0A437R5D9-F1
#
_cell.length_a   1.000
_cell.length_b   1.000
_cell.length_c   1.000
_cell.angle_alpha   90.00
_cell.angle_beta   90.00
_cell.angle_gamma   90.00
#
_symmetry.space_group_name_H-M   'P 1'
#
loop_
_entity.id
_entity.type
_entity.pdbx_description
1 polymer ?
#
loop_
_entity_poly.entity_id
_entity_poly.type
_entity_poly.pdbx_seq_one_letter_code
_entity_poly.pdbx_strand_id
1 'polypeptide(L)'
;MLHTMPISHFHVTPEFTREFTIELATEPGETIPVRLLLTPTVAAAFAEPFAPLKAWLHSVKEFSQIQPEQGADWIQIRFYFQMQPFCLHYEHYSDCYWIDADSQASLVLLSQLAEFIASIEHNHRLSQP
;
A
#
# COMPACT_ATOMS: atom_id res chain seq x y z
N MET A 1 23.14 -23.37 21.23
CA MET A 1 23.28 -21.90 21.14
C MET A 1 22.26 -21.41 20.13
N LEU A 2 21.11 -20.93 20.58
CA LEU A 2 20.07 -20.36 19.72
C LEU A 2 20.17 -18.85 19.84
N HIS A 3 20.53 -18.18 18.75
CA HIS A 3 20.54 -16.72 18.68
C HIS A 3 19.10 -16.22 18.60
N THR A 4 18.62 -15.63 19.69
CA THR A 4 17.41 -14.81 19.71
C THR A 4 17.75 -13.47 19.05
N MET A 5 17.15 -13.19 17.89
CA MET A 5 17.22 -11.86 17.29
C MET A 5 16.33 -10.89 18.06
N PRO A 6 16.75 -9.63 18.26
CA PRO A 6 15.91 -8.62 18.88
C PRO A 6 14.75 -8.31 17.94
N ILE A 7 13.52 -8.59 18.40
CA ILE A 7 12.30 -8.08 17.78
C ILE A 7 12.31 -6.58 18.06
N SER A 8 12.69 -5.77 17.07
CA SER A 8 12.45 -4.34 17.10
C SER A 8 10.95 -4.12 17.24
N HIS A 9 10.51 -3.71 18.42
CA HIS A 9 9.19 -3.14 18.61
C HIS A 9 9.15 -1.85 17.81
N PHE A 10 8.67 -1.93 16.58
CA PHE A 10 8.28 -0.74 15.83
C PHE A 10 6.97 -0.27 16.46
N HIS A 11 7.04 0.81 17.22
CA HIS A 11 5.88 1.67 17.44
C HIS A 11 5.49 2.21 16.07
N VAL A 12 4.52 1.56 15.43
CA VAL A 12 3.81 2.15 14.29
C VAL A 12 3.05 3.32 14.89
N THR A 13 3.52 4.55 14.65
CA THR A 13 2.78 5.74 15.06
C THR A 13 1.38 5.67 14.41
N PRO A 14 0.31 5.97 15.15
CA PRO A 14 -1.07 5.95 14.64
C PRO A 14 -1.36 7.05 13.60
N GLU A 15 -0.34 7.78 13.17
CA GLU A 15 -0.43 8.98 12.33
C GLU A 15 -0.64 8.66 10.85
N PHE A 16 -0.47 7.40 10.43
CA PHE A 16 -0.80 6.95 9.08
C PHE A 16 -2.15 6.24 9.02
N THR A 17 -3.15 6.80 9.72
CA THR A 17 -4.56 6.45 9.48
C THR A 17 -5.03 7.26 8.29
N ARG A 18 -4.53 6.95 7.09
CA ARG A 18 -5.07 7.56 5.89
C ARG A 18 -6.28 6.76 5.49
N GLU A 19 -7.44 7.34 5.72
CA GLU A 19 -8.67 6.89 5.07
C GLU A 19 -8.44 6.99 3.55
N PHE A 20 -8.20 5.86 2.90
CA PHE A 20 -8.09 5.81 1.45
C PHE A 20 -9.44 5.41 0.86
N THR A 21 -9.87 6.17 -0.15
CA THR A 21 -10.87 5.67 -1.09
C THR A 21 -10.15 4.79 -2.09
N ILE A 22 -10.57 3.52 -2.17
CA ILE A 22 -9.98 2.54 -3.08
C ILE A 22 -10.90 2.42 -4.29
N GLU A 23 -10.37 2.71 -5.47
CA GLU A 23 -11.10 2.60 -6.73
C GLU A 23 -10.38 1.62 -7.66
N LEU A 24 -11.12 0.66 -8.20
CA LEU A 24 -10.64 -0.24 -9.24
C LEU A 24 -10.66 0.51 -10.58
N ALA A 25 -9.50 0.81 -11.14
CA ALA A 25 -9.39 1.49 -12.42
C ALA A 25 -9.12 0.49 -13.56
N THR A 26 -9.91 0.64 -14.62
CA THR A 26 -9.82 -0.13 -15.87
C THR A 26 -9.30 0.76 -16.98
N GLU A 27 -8.47 0.23 -17.87
CA GLU A 27 -8.07 0.95 -19.07
C GLU A 27 -9.21 1.02 -20.10
N PRO A 28 -9.25 2.06 -20.95
CA PRO A 28 -10.29 2.21 -21.96
C PRO A 28 -10.24 1.05 -22.96
N GLY A 29 -11.21 0.14 -22.85
CA GLY A 29 -11.31 -1.07 -23.68
C GLY A 29 -11.16 -2.37 -22.91
N GLU A 30 -10.81 -2.32 -21.62
CA GLU A 30 -10.70 -3.49 -20.76
C GLU A 30 -11.84 -3.57 -19.74
N THR A 31 -12.26 -4.80 -19.44
CA THR A 31 -13.29 -5.09 -18.43
C THR A 31 -12.69 -5.50 -17.09
N ILE A 32 -11.38 -5.75 -17.06
CA ILE A 32 -10.65 -6.21 -15.89
C ILE A 32 -9.89 -5.01 -15.32
N PRO A 33 -9.99 -4.74 -14.01
CA PRO A 33 -9.24 -3.66 -13.40
C PRO A 33 -7.76 -4.00 -13.45
N VAL A 34 -6.97 -3.05 -13.96
CA VAL A 34 -5.52 -3.21 -14.12
C VAL A 34 -4.76 -2.55 -12.98
N ARG A 35 -5.40 -1.61 -12.28
CA ARG A 35 -4.78 -0.84 -11.20
C ARG A 35 -5.78 -0.47 -10.12
N LEU A 36 -5.28 -0.26 -8.90
CA LEU A 36 -6.03 0.28 -7.78
C LEU A 36 -5.63 1.73 -7.58
N LEU A 37 -6.58 2.65 -7.67
CA LEU A 37 -6.35 4.03 -7.25
C LEU A 37 -6.62 4.13 -5.75
N LEU A 38 -5.69 4.76 -5.05
CA LEU A 38 -5.75 5.02 -3.63
C LEU A 38 -5.82 6.54 -3.45
N THR A 39 -7.02 7.06 -3.25
CA THR A 39 -7.22 8.49 -3.04
C THR A 39 -7.27 8.77 -1.55
N PRO A 40 -6.29 9.49 -0.97
CA PRO A 40 -6.37 9.89 0.42
C PRO A 40 -7.56 10.85 0.60
N THR A 41 -8.46 10.58 1.55
CA THR A 41 -9.59 11.49 1.85
C THR A 41 -9.15 12.72 2.64
N VAL A 42 -7.97 12.66 3.26
CA VAL A 42 -7.33 13.77 3.96
C VAL A 42 -6.03 14.11 3.25
N ALA A 43 -5.91 15.36 2.80
CA ALA A 43 -4.68 15.85 2.16
C ALA A 43 -3.48 15.56 3.04
N ALA A 44 -2.44 14.96 2.46
CA ALA A 44 -1.21 14.64 3.15
C ALA A 44 -0.53 15.94 3.64
N ALA A 45 -0.69 16.31 4.91
CA ALA A 45 0.03 17.43 5.52
C ALA A 45 1.52 17.12 5.77
N PHE A 46 2.04 16.04 5.19
CA PHE A 46 3.38 15.52 5.45
C PHE A 46 4.38 16.12 4.47
N ALA A 47 5.48 16.65 4.98
CA ALA A 47 6.61 17.09 4.16
C ALA A 47 7.34 15.92 3.47
N GLU A 48 7.16 14.68 3.96
CA GLU A 48 7.76 13.47 3.37
C GLU A 48 6.77 12.28 3.43
N PRO A 49 6.09 11.94 2.32
CA PRO A 49 5.09 10.88 2.29
C PRO A 49 5.69 9.46 2.30
N PHE A 50 7.01 9.34 2.07
CA PHE A 50 7.70 8.06 1.93
C PHE A 50 7.78 7.24 3.22
N ALA A 51 8.33 7.83 4.29
CA ALA A 51 8.57 7.14 5.56
C ALA A 51 7.31 6.47 6.13
N PRO A 52 6.15 7.16 6.21
CA PRO A 52 4.99 6.55 6.82
C PRO A 52 4.27 5.57 5.88
N LEU A 53 4.35 5.75 4.55
CA LEU A 53 3.85 4.77 3.57
C LEU A 53 4.60 3.44 3.67
N LYS A 54 5.93 3.52 3.78
CA LYS A 54 6.78 2.37 4.02
C LYS A 54 6.44 1.69 5.36
N ALA A 55 6.25 2.46 6.42
CA ALA A 55 5.88 1.92 7.73
C ALA A 55 4.53 1.17 7.68
N TRP A 56 3.53 1.73 6.99
CA TRP A 56 2.24 1.09 6.77
C TRP A 56 2.39 -0.25 6.04
N LEU A 57 3.11 -0.30 4.91
CA LEU A 57 3.35 -1.56 4.20
C LEU A 57 4.05 -2.60 5.08
N HIS A 58 5.02 -2.20 5.89
CA HIS A 58 5.71 -3.09 6.83
C HIS A 58 4.82 -3.55 8.00
N SER A 59 3.78 -2.80 8.35
CA SER A 59 2.84 -3.17 9.41
C SER A 59 1.88 -4.28 8.97
N VAL A 60 1.65 -4.41 7.66
CA VAL A 60 0.78 -5.44 7.08
C VAL A 60 1.55 -6.74 6.94
N LYS A 61 1.19 -7.73 7.77
CA LYS A 61 1.88 -9.04 7.81
C LYS A 61 1.76 -9.84 6.51
N GLU A 62 0.70 -9.61 5.75
CA GLU A 62 0.41 -10.29 4.49
C GLU A 62 1.27 -9.76 3.34
N PHE A 63 1.95 -8.63 3.54
CA PHE A 63 2.90 -8.07 2.58
C PHE A 63 4.31 -8.53 2.87
N SER A 64 5.05 -8.85 1.81
CA SER A 64 6.42 -9.37 1.88
C SER A 64 7.30 -8.73 0.82
N GLN A 65 8.62 -8.89 0.94
CA GLN A 65 9.60 -8.44 -0.06
C GLN A 65 9.44 -6.95 -0.46
N ILE A 66 9.23 -6.10 0.54
CA ILE A 66 9.03 -4.66 0.37
C ILE A 66 10.34 -4.02 -0.09
N GLN A 67 10.34 -3.53 -1.33
CA GLN A 67 11.46 -2.93 -2.03
C GLN A 67 11.06 -1.53 -2.47
N PRO A 68 11.37 -0.52 -1.64
CA PRO A 68 11.10 0.86 -1.99
C PRO A 68 12.17 1.41 -2.94
N GLU A 69 11.71 2.23 -3.88
CA GLU A 69 12.46 3.00 -4.84
C GLU A 69 11.91 4.43 -4.82
N GLN A 70 12.80 5.42 -4.83
CA GLN A 70 12.43 6.83 -4.75
C GLN A 70 13.14 7.59 -5.86
N GLY A 71 12.35 8.27 -6.68
CA GLY A 71 12.81 9.27 -7.63
C GLY A 71 12.77 10.69 -7.03
N ALA A 72 12.99 11.69 -7.89
CA ALA A 72 12.92 13.09 -7.48
C ALA A 72 11.50 13.52 -7.06
N ASP A 73 10.49 13.04 -7.78
CA ASP A 73 9.09 13.47 -7.63
C ASP A 73 8.10 12.30 -7.55
N TRP A 74 8.62 11.07 -7.51
CA TRP A 74 7.82 9.85 -7.45
C TRP A 74 8.41 8.85 -6.45
N ILE A 75 7.55 8.02 -5.90
CA ILE A 75 7.90 6.91 -5.03
C ILE A 75 7.27 5.67 -5.62
N GLN A 76 8.03 4.58 -5.68
CA GLN A 76 7.54 3.27 -6.05
C GLN A 76 7.94 2.28 -4.97
N ILE A 77 7.01 1.48 -4.48
CA ILE A 77 7.30 0.44 -3.50
C ILE A 77 6.78 -0.86 -4.06
N ARG A 78 7.70 -1.74 -4.45
CA ARG A 78 7.36 -3.10 -4.85
C ARG A 78 7.16 -3.94 -3.59
N PHE A 79 6.08 -4.71 -3.55
CA PHE A 79 5.78 -5.64 -2.46
C PHE A 79 5.11 -6.88 -3.02
N TYR A 80 5.03 -7.93 -2.21
CA TYR A 80 4.42 -9.19 -2.58
C TYR A 80 3.22 -9.46 -1.70
N PHE A 81 2.09 -9.80 -2.31
CA PHE A 81 0.87 -10.23 -1.65
C PHE A 81 0.47 -11.60 -2.21
N GLN A 82 0.24 -12.58 -1.33
CA GLN A 82 0.00 -13.98 -1.71
C GLN A 82 1.01 -14.53 -2.74
N MET A 83 2.30 -14.24 -2.53
CA MET A 83 3.40 -14.60 -3.43
C MET A 83 3.36 -13.97 -4.84
N GLN A 84 2.47 -13.01 -5.09
CA GLN A 84 2.43 -12.27 -6.34
C GLN A 84 2.97 -10.84 -6.16
N PRO A 85 3.75 -10.33 -7.12
CA PRO A 85 4.33 -8.99 -7.05
C PRO A 85 3.32 -7.90 -7.39
N PHE A 86 3.36 -6.81 -6.62
CA PHE A 86 2.61 -5.58 -6.82
C PHE A 86 3.53 -4.38 -6.67
N CYS A 87 3.18 -3.28 -7.34
CA CYS A 87 3.92 -2.03 -7.27
C CYS A 87 2.99 -0.92 -6.80
N LEU A 88 3.27 -0.36 -5.62
CA LEU A 88 2.62 0.84 -5.14
C LEU A 88 3.38 2.06 -5.64
N HIS A 89 2.70 2.93 -6.38
CA HIS A 89 3.22 4.16 -6.90
C HIS A 89 2.62 5.34 -6.14
N TYR A 90 3.43 6.38 -5.99
CA TYR A 90 3.01 7.69 -5.54
C TYR A 90 3.69 8.78 -6.38
N GLU A 91 2.90 9.76 -6.79
CA GLU A 91 3.39 10.93 -7.53
C GLU A 91 3.12 12.21 -6.75
N HIS A 92 4.17 12.99 -6.48
CA HIS A 92 4.08 14.18 -5.65
C HIS A 92 3.29 15.33 -6.30
N TYR A 93 3.35 15.48 -7.63
CA TYR A 93 2.65 16.57 -8.32
C TYR A 93 1.13 16.40 -8.32
N SER A 94 0.67 15.16 -8.42
CA SER A 94 -0.75 14.83 -8.49
C SER A 94 -1.33 14.42 -7.14
N ASP A 95 -0.48 14.26 -6.10
CA ASP A 95 -0.81 13.62 -4.81
C ASP A 95 -1.61 12.32 -5.00
N CYS A 96 -1.26 11.57 -6.05
CA CYS A 96 -1.96 10.35 -6.45
C CYS A 96 -1.17 9.13 -6.00
N TYR A 97 -1.89 8.16 -5.42
CA TYR A 97 -1.34 6.85 -5.06
C TYR A 97 -2.07 5.80 -5.89
N TRP A 98 -1.34 4.84 -6.44
CA TRP A 98 -1.98 3.73 -7.15
C TRP A 98 -1.16 2.45 -7.03
N ILE A 99 -1.81 1.30 -7.11
CA ILE A 99 -1.16 -0.01 -7.10
C ILE A 99 -1.37 -0.66 -8.46
N ASP A 100 -0.27 -1.04 -9.10
CA ASP A 100 -0.26 -1.83 -10.32
C ASP A 100 0.08 -3.28 -10.01
N ALA A 101 -0.53 -4.18 -10.76
CA ALA A 101 -0.14 -5.58 -10.82
C ALA A 101 1.08 -5.75 -11.73
N ASP A 102 2.16 -6.35 -11.22
CA ASP A 102 3.41 -6.56 -11.98
C ASP A 102 3.33 -7.84 -12.87
N SER A 103 2.24 -8.61 -12.76
CA SER A 103 2.02 -9.86 -13.51
C SER A 103 0.54 -10.15 -13.77
N GLN A 104 0.25 -11.01 -14.77
CA GLN A 104 -1.12 -11.46 -15.03
C GLN A 104 -1.75 -12.15 -13.80
N ALA A 105 -0.94 -12.84 -13.00
CA ALA A 105 -1.40 -13.53 -11.80
C ALA A 105 -1.72 -12.56 -10.65
N SER A 106 -0.94 -11.48 -10.48
CA SER A 106 -1.27 -10.40 -9.53
C SER A 106 -2.52 -9.63 -9.95
N LEU A 107 -2.77 -9.49 -11.24
CA LEU A 107 -3.95 -8.80 -11.77
C LEU A 107 -5.27 -9.49 -11.35
N VAL A 108 -5.29 -10.83 -11.32
CA VAL A 108 -6.43 -11.60 -10.78
C VAL A 108 -6.61 -11.38 -9.26
N LEU A 109 -5.52 -11.14 -8.55
CA LEU A 109 -5.52 -10.86 -7.12
C LEU A 109 -5.77 -9.39 -6.79
N LEU A 110 -5.83 -8.50 -7.79
CA LEU A 110 -5.96 -7.05 -7.58
C LEU A 110 -7.28 -6.70 -6.86
N SER A 111 -8.38 -7.37 -7.22
CA SER A 111 -9.67 -7.20 -6.52
C SER A 111 -9.60 -7.69 -5.07
N GLN A 112 -8.94 -8.83 -4.82
CA GLN A 112 -8.73 -9.35 -3.47
C GLN A 112 -7.85 -8.43 -2.63
N LEU A 113 -6.83 -7.83 -3.24
CA LEU A 113 -5.96 -6.86 -2.58
C LEU A 113 -6.76 -5.60 -2.20
N ALA A 114 -7.65 -5.12 -3.06
CA ALA A 114 -8.54 -4.00 -2.77
C ALA A 114 -9.43 -4.29 -1.56
N GLU A 115 -10.09 -5.44 -1.55
CA GLU A 115 -10.94 -5.88 -0.43
C GLU A 115 -10.13 -6.05 0.87
N PHE A 116 -8.91 -6.57 0.76
CA PHE A 116 -8.02 -6.77 1.90
C PHE A 116 -7.57 -5.43 2.51
N ILE A 117 -7.14 -4.47 1.69
CA ILE A 117 -6.78 -3.12 2.15
C ILE A 117 -8.00 -2.44 2.77
N ALA A 118 -9.18 -2.51 2.15
CA ALA A 118 -10.43 -1.98 2.71
C ALA A 118 -10.78 -2.62 4.06
N SER A 119 -10.52 -3.92 4.22
CA SER A 119 -10.73 -4.66 5.47
C SER A 119 -9.75 -4.25 6.57
N ILE A 120 -8.48 -4.01 6.25
CA ILE A 120 -7.50 -3.48 7.22
C ILE A 120 -7.96 -2.11 7.72
N GLU A 121 -8.34 -1.22 6.82
CA GLU A 121 -8.84 0.11 7.15
C GLU A 121 -10.10 0.04 8.04
N HIS A 122 -11.04 -0.85 7.70
CA HIS A 122 -12.27 -1.05 8.47
C HIS A 122 -12.00 -1.61 9.88
N ASN A 123 -11.13 -2.62 10.00
CA ASN A 123 -10.76 -3.20 11.30
C ASN A 123 -9.99 -2.21 12.17
N HIS A 124 -9.17 -1.35 11.56
CA HIS A 124 -8.47 -0.29 12.27
C HIS A 124 -9.46 0.73 12.87
N ARG A 125 -10.49 1.14 12.11
CA ARG A 125 -11.57 2.02 12.63
C ARG A 125 -12.31 1.43 13.81
N LEU A 126 -12.58 0.12 13.80
CA LEU A 126 -13.29 -0.55 14.90
C LEU A 126 -12.42 -0.71 16.16
N SER A 127 -11.10 -0.62 16.02
CA SER A 127 -10.14 -0.80 17.12
C SER A 127 -9.73 0.53 17.78
N GLN A 128 -10.19 1.68 17.26
CA GLN A 128 -9.98 2.98 17.91
C GLN A 128 -11.09 3.23 18.96
N PRO A 129 -10.73 3.48 20.23
CA PRO A 129 -11.69 3.67 21.33
C PRO A 129 -12.46 5.00 21.25
#